data_AF-Q7VNJ5-F1
#
_entry.id   AF-Q7VNJ5-F1
#
_cell.length_a   1.000
_cell.length_b   1.000
_cell.length_c   1.000
_cell.angle_alpha   90.00
_cell.angle_beta   90.00
_cell.angle_gamma   90.00
#
_symmetry.space_group_name_H-M   'P 1'
#
loop_
_entity.id
_entity.type
_entity.pdbx_description
1 polymer ?
#
loop_
_entity_poly.entity_id
_entity_poly.type
_entity_poly.pdbx_seq_one_letter_code
_entity_poly.pdbx_strand_id
1 'polypeptide(L)'
;MTKELEPKEESKDDAKTTGDAVKIDESLDQHLGEINPVAYTIRLKAIHPQESYGRCGYRFNKLEAINIAHDALTGEQIITLANDPYLELVPVVKS
;
A
#
# COMPACT_ATOMS: atom_id res chain seq x y z
N MET A 1 12.63 45.22 23.57
CA MET A 1 13.64 44.25 23.12
C MET A 1 14.37 43.74 24.35
N THR A 2 13.92 42.61 24.88
CA THR A 2 14.62 41.87 25.94
C THR A 2 14.75 40.45 25.45
N LYS A 3 16.00 40.05 25.16
CA LYS A 3 16.40 38.69 24.82
C LYS A 3 16.52 37.93 26.14
N GLU A 4 15.91 36.77 26.23
CA GLU A 4 16.25 35.74 27.22
C GLU A 4 16.98 34.61 26.48
N LEU A 5 18.21 34.31 26.90
CA LEU A 5 18.90 33.04 26.68
C LEU A 5 18.40 32.07 27.76
N GLU A 6 18.22 30.77 27.49
CA GLU A 6 19.18 29.66 27.69
C GLU A 6 18.40 28.32 27.49
N PRO A 7 18.99 27.10 27.52
CA PRO A 7 20.27 26.58 27.07
C PRO A 7 20.13 25.29 26.19
N LYS A 8 21.26 24.64 25.94
CA LYS A 8 21.55 23.51 25.04
C LYS A 8 21.54 22.15 25.79
N GLU A 9 21.47 21.07 25.00
CA GLU A 9 22.04 19.71 25.22
C GLU A 9 21.20 18.50 25.71
N GLU A 10 21.23 17.49 24.81
CA GLU A 10 21.30 16.02 24.91
C GLU A 10 20.51 15.18 25.94
N SER A 11 19.85 14.14 25.42
CA SER A 11 20.00 12.77 25.95
C SER A 11 19.76 11.72 24.85
N LYS A 12 20.79 10.91 24.62
CA LYS A 12 20.71 9.52 24.13
C LYS A 12 20.31 8.62 25.31
N ASP A 13 19.91 7.40 24.95
CA ASP A 13 19.75 6.14 25.73
C ASP A 13 18.36 5.55 25.47
N ASP A 14 18.15 4.27 25.24
CA ASP A 14 19.05 3.18 24.89
C ASP A 14 18.17 2.03 24.36
N ALA A 15 18.80 1.06 23.72
CA ALA A 15 18.14 -0.01 23.00
C ALA A 15 17.47 -1.08 23.91
N LYS A 16 16.58 -1.85 23.27
CA LYS A 16 16.34 -3.31 23.43
C LYS A 16 14.95 -3.74 23.94
N THR A 17 14.21 -4.43 23.06
CA THR A 17 13.43 -5.68 23.27
C THR A 17 13.06 -6.19 21.87
N THR A 18 13.84 -7.07 21.22
CA THR A 18 13.94 -8.55 21.32
C THR A 18 12.64 -9.32 20.99
N GLY A 19 12.69 -10.11 19.91
CA GLY A 19 11.82 -11.25 19.58
C GLY A 19 10.48 -10.88 18.93
N ASP A 20 10.15 -11.26 17.70
CA ASP A 20 10.29 -12.58 17.10
C ASP A 20 10.53 -12.43 15.58
N ALA A 21 11.65 -12.93 15.08
CA ALA A 21 11.84 -13.06 13.64
C ALA A 21 10.98 -14.23 13.17
N VAL A 22 9.78 -13.93 12.68
CA VAL A 22 8.93 -14.89 11.97
C VAL A 22 9.77 -15.44 10.83
N LYS A 23 10.26 -16.68 10.99
CA LYS A 23 10.82 -17.43 9.88
C LYS A 23 9.66 -17.71 8.94
N ILE A 24 9.58 -16.93 7.88
CA ILE A 24 8.68 -17.18 6.76
C ILE A 24 9.18 -18.48 6.14
N ASP A 25 8.40 -19.55 6.27
CA ASP A 25 8.69 -20.81 5.60
C ASP A 25 8.52 -20.58 4.09
N GLU A 26 9.64 -20.40 3.39
CA GLU A 26 9.71 -20.20 1.93
C GLU A 26 9.30 -21.48 1.14
N SER A 27 8.84 -22.53 1.81
CA SER A 27 8.52 -23.84 1.21
C SER A 27 7.05 -24.02 0.82
N LEU A 28 6.21 -22.98 0.87
CA LEU A 28 4.78 -23.11 0.55
C LEU A 28 4.46 -22.97 -0.96
N ASP A 29 5.44 -22.67 -1.81
CA ASP A 29 5.17 -22.10 -3.15
C ASP A 29 5.22 -23.08 -4.33
N GLN A 30 5.39 -24.39 -4.11
CA GLN A 30 5.64 -25.30 -5.25
C GLN A 30 4.40 -25.97 -5.87
N HIS A 31 3.20 -25.84 -5.31
CA HIS A 31 2.02 -26.59 -5.79
C HIS A 31 0.70 -25.80 -5.89
N LEU A 32 0.71 -24.49 -5.69
CA LEU A 32 -0.42 -23.63 -6.08
C LEU A 32 -0.07 -23.07 -7.46
N GLY A 33 -0.82 -23.46 -8.50
CA GLY A 33 -0.62 -22.90 -9.83
C GLY A 33 -0.54 -21.38 -9.73
N GLU A 34 0.55 -20.80 -10.24
CA GLU A 34 0.87 -19.38 -10.08
C GLU A 34 -0.31 -18.53 -10.56
N ILE A 35 -1.06 -17.95 -9.60
CA ILE A 35 -2.21 -17.11 -9.91
C ILE A 35 -1.65 -15.75 -10.35
N ASN A 36 -1.33 -15.66 -11.63
CA ASN A 36 -0.82 -14.44 -12.26
C ASN A 36 -1.99 -13.55 -12.71
N PRO A 37 -2.24 -12.40 -12.07
CA PRO A 37 -3.29 -11.48 -12.50
C PRO A 37 -2.96 -10.90 -13.87
N VAL A 38 -3.96 -10.83 -14.75
CA VAL A 38 -3.84 -10.13 -16.05
C VAL A 38 -4.25 -8.67 -15.96
N ALA A 39 -5.03 -8.31 -14.95
CA ALA A 39 -5.46 -6.95 -14.67
C ALA A 39 -5.86 -6.80 -13.20
N TYR A 40 -6.14 -5.57 -12.78
CA TYR A 40 -6.72 -5.22 -11.50
C TYR A 40 -7.96 -4.37 -11.71
N THR A 41 -9.06 -4.76 -11.09
CA THR A 41 -10.27 -3.94 -10.95
C THR A 41 -10.13 -3.11 -9.69
N ILE A 42 -10.18 -1.79 -9.82
CA ILE A 42 -9.95 -0.86 -8.72
C ILE A 42 -11.12 0.12 -8.59
N ARG A 43 -11.64 0.28 -7.37
CA ARG A 43 -12.75 1.20 -7.06
C ARG A 43 -12.45 2.06 -5.84
N LEU A 44 -12.98 3.30 -5.83
CA LEU A 44 -12.96 4.15 -4.64
C LEU A 44 -14.02 3.68 -3.64
N LYS A 45 -13.57 3.33 -2.41
CA LYS A 45 -14.44 2.94 -1.31
C LYS A 45 -15.32 4.10 -0.85
N ALA A 46 -16.50 3.77 -0.33
CA ALA A 46 -17.47 4.74 0.17
C ALA A 46 -16.96 5.61 1.34
N ILE A 47 -15.98 5.11 2.09
CA ILE A 47 -15.37 5.82 3.24
C ILE A 47 -14.57 7.07 2.84
N HIS A 48 -14.21 7.20 1.56
CA HIS A 48 -13.51 8.40 1.10
C HIS A 48 -14.47 9.58 1.05
N PRO A 49 -14.12 10.75 1.62
CA PRO A 49 -15.03 11.89 1.75
C PRO A 49 -15.41 12.52 0.41
N GLN A 50 -14.54 12.39 -0.61
CA GLN A 50 -14.76 12.97 -1.94
C GLN A 50 -15.27 11.93 -2.93
N GLU A 51 -15.97 12.40 -3.97
CA GLU A 51 -16.46 11.55 -5.07
C GLU A 51 -15.36 11.04 -6.01
N SER A 52 -14.19 11.69 -5.99
CA SER A 52 -13.02 11.23 -6.74
C SER A 52 -11.75 11.26 -5.89
N TYR A 53 -10.81 10.37 -6.22
CA TYR A 53 -9.52 10.25 -5.56
C TYR A 53 -8.43 9.90 -6.57
N GLY A 54 -7.28 10.57 -6.47
CA GLY A 54 -6.15 10.39 -7.40
C GLY A 54 -5.01 9.62 -6.74
N ARG A 55 -4.52 8.56 -7.40
CA ARG A 55 -3.40 7.75 -6.90
C ARG A 55 -2.66 7.06 -8.06
N CYS A 56 -1.33 7.00 -7.99
CA CYS A 56 -0.47 6.36 -9.00
C CYS A 56 -0.74 6.82 -10.45
N GLY A 57 -1.19 8.07 -10.65
CA GLY A 57 -1.51 8.62 -11.98
C GLY A 57 -2.94 8.33 -12.47
N TYR A 58 -3.74 7.58 -11.71
CA TYR A 58 -5.13 7.25 -12.03
C TYR A 58 -6.10 8.05 -11.16
N ARG A 59 -7.34 8.20 -11.64
CA ARG A 59 -8.43 8.85 -10.90
C ARG A 59 -9.59 7.87 -10.73
N PHE A 60 -9.89 7.51 -9.50
CA PHE A 60 -10.96 6.59 -9.13
C PHE A 60 -12.19 7.37 -8.66
N ASN A 61 -13.37 6.80 -8.84
CA ASN A 61 -14.63 7.34 -8.34
C ASN A 61 -15.48 6.22 -7.71
N LYS A 62 -16.58 6.61 -7.05
CA LYS A 62 -17.47 5.67 -6.35
C LYS A 62 -18.44 4.93 -7.28
N LEU A 63 -18.65 5.42 -8.49
CA LEU A 63 -19.67 4.92 -9.41
C LEU A 63 -19.16 3.73 -10.23
N GLU A 64 -17.94 3.83 -10.74
CA GLU A 64 -17.37 2.87 -11.69
C GLU A 64 -16.01 2.37 -11.20
N ALA A 65 -15.80 1.06 -11.34
CA ALA A 65 -14.48 0.47 -11.16
C ALA A 65 -13.66 0.59 -12.44
N ILE A 66 -12.36 0.80 -12.29
CA ILE A 66 -11.41 0.90 -13.40
C ILE A 66 -10.66 -0.41 -13.52
N ASN A 67 -10.54 -0.93 -14.73
CA ASN A 67 -9.67 -2.07 -15.03
C ASN A 67 -8.33 -1.57 -15.56
N ILE A 68 -7.27 -1.89 -14.83
CA ILE A 68 -5.90 -1.55 -15.21
C ILE A 68 -5.15 -2.85 -15.50
N ALA A 69 -4.56 -2.97 -16.69
CA ALA A 69 -3.78 -4.15 -17.05
C ALA A 69 -2.56 -4.31 -16.12
N HIS A 70 -2.17 -5.55 -15.84
CA HIS A 70 -1.05 -5.83 -14.92
C HIS A 70 0.25 -5.17 -15.40
N ASP A 71 0.51 -5.18 -16.70
CA ASP A 71 1.70 -4.58 -17.34
C ASP A 71 1.70 -3.04 -17.35
N ALA A 72 0.55 -2.41 -17.08
CA ALA A 72 0.42 -0.96 -16.95
C ALA A 72 0.75 -0.44 -15.55
N LEU A 73 1.08 -1.34 -14.60
CA LEU A 73 1.47 -1.01 -13.24
C LEU A 73 2.84 -1.59 -12.92
N THR A 74 3.65 -0.83 -12.19
CA THR A 74 4.85 -1.38 -11.55
C THR A 74 4.46 -2.17 -10.30
N GLY A 75 5.33 -3.08 -9.85
CA GLY A 75 5.12 -3.81 -8.59
C GLY A 75 4.89 -2.87 -7.40
N GLU A 76 5.64 -1.77 -7.31
CA GLU A 76 5.46 -0.75 -6.27
C GLU A 76 4.09 -0.07 -6.33
N GLN A 77 3.57 0.20 -7.55
CA GLN A 77 2.24 0.77 -7.70
C GLN A 77 1.15 -0.21 -7.27
N ILE A 78 1.28 -1.50 -7.61
CA ILE A 78 0.35 -2.54 -7.16
C ILE A 78 0.31 -2.59 -5.63
N ILE A 79 1.48 -2.63 -4.97
CA ILE A 79 1.59 -2.63 -3.51
C ILE A 79 0.98 -1.35 -2.92
N THR A 80 1.26 -0.19 -3.51
CA THR A 80 0.74 1.10 -3.05
C THR A 80 -0.79 1.16 -3.15
N LEU A 81 -1.36 0.68 -4.25
CA LEU A 81 -2.81 0.67 -4.48
C LEU A 81 -3.51 -0.37 -3.59
N ALA A 82 -2.90 -1.53 -3.36
CA ALA A 82 -3.44 -2.57 -2.50
C ALA A 82 -3.47 -2.17 -1.02
N ASN A 83 -2.47 -1.41 -0.56
CA ASN A 83 -2.39 -0.91 0.81
C ASN A 83 -3.14 0.40 1.03
N ASP A 84 -3.72 1.00 -0.01
CA ASP A 84 -4.44 2.27 0.12
C ASP A 84 -5.79 2.05 0.84
N PRO A 85 -6.03 2.71 1.99
CA PRO A 85 -7.25 2.47 2.76
C PRO A 85 -8.52 2.85 2.00
N TYR A 86 -8.42 3.77 1.03
CA TYR A 86 -9.55 4.28 0.26
C TYR A 86 -9.84 3.49 -1.01
N LEU A 87 -8.95 2.59 -1.43
CA LEU A 87 -9.13 1.81 -2.65
C LEU A 87 -9.46 0.36 -2.32
N GLU A 88 -10.33 -0.22 -3.14
CA GLU A 88 -10.53 -1.66 -3.22
C GLU A 88 -9.85 -2.13 -4.51
N LEU A 89 -8.93 -3.09 -4.40
CA LEU A 89 -8.17 -3.65 -5.52
C LEU A 89 -8.43 -5.15 -5.59
N VAL A 90 -8.95 -5.61 -6.73
CA VAL A 90 -9.30 -7.01 -6.97
C VAL A 90 -8.50 -7.53 -8.17
N PRO A 91 -7.68 -8.58 -8.02
CA PRO A 91 -6.96 -9.18 -9.13
C PRO A 91 -7.94 -9.89 -10.08
N VAL A 92 -7.73 -9.72 -11.38
CA VAL A 92 -8.44 -10.43 -12.44
C VAL A 92 -7.50 -11.47 -13.02
N VAL A 93 -7.91 -12.73 -12.99
CA VAL A 93 -7.12 -13.88 -13.48
C VAL A 93 -7.81 -14.45 -14.71
N LYS A 94 -7.03 -14.98 -15.67
CA LYS A 94 -7.62 -15.74 -16.78
C LYS A 94 -7.99 -17.14 -16.27
N SER A 95 -9.20 -17.57 -16.61
CA SER A 95 -9.68 -18.95 -16.39
C SER A 95 -9.01 -19.94 -17.33
#